data_AF-A0AAW1Z4Y4-F1
#
_entry.id   AF-A0AAW1Z4Y4-F1
#
_cell.length_a   1.000
_cell.length_b   1.000
_cell.length_c   1.000
_cell.angle_alpha   90.00
_cell.angle_beta   90.00
_cell.angle_gamma   90.00
#
_symmetry.space_group_name_H-M   'P 1'
#
loop_
_entity.id
_entity.type
_entity.pdbx_description
1 polymer ?
#
loop_
_entity_poly.entity_id
_entity_poly.type
_entity_poly.pdbx_seq_one_letter_code
_entity_poly.pdbx_strand_id
1 'polypeptide(L)'
;MSWLMFTLTSSRQWPSVFTKLTRCSLSSDSRTGKMAADWLSPSEREQFLLELKATGWVEVDERDALYKELHFKTFNQAFGFMCRVALQAEKMDHHPEWFNVYNKVQITLSTHDCGGLSKKDIRLAKFIDKVALSL
;
A
#
# COMPACT_ATOMS: atom_id res chain seq x y z
N MET A 1 14.65 -51.34 37.75
CA MET A 1 15.02 -51.53 39.16
C MET A 1 15.10 -50.15 39.80
N SER A 2 14.47 -49.99 40.97
CA SER A 2 14.60 -48.88 41.95
C SER A 2 14.37 -47.44 41.45
N TRP A 3 13.17 -46.88 41.63
CA TRP A 3 12.69 -46.16 42.84
C TRP A 3 13.49 -44.89 43.17
N LEU A 4 12.83 -43.72 43.07
CA LEU A 4 12.84 -42.71 44.12
C LEU A 4 11.52 -41.93 44.07
N MET A 5 10.72 -42.14 45.10
CA MET A 5 9.53 -41.41 45.48
C MET A 5 9.89 -39.98 45.89
N PHE A 6 9.10 -38.99 45.47
CA PHE A 6 9.02 -37.71 46.16
C PHE A 6 7.56 -37.40 46.50
N THR A 7 7.40 -36.96 47.74
CA THR A 7 6.19 -36.83 48.54
C THR A 7 5.31 -35.66 48.10
N LEU A 8 4.00 -35.91 48.07
CA LEU A 8 2.95 -34.90 48.10
C LEU A 8 2.93 -34.18 49.46
N THR A 9 2.98 -32.84 49.45
CA THR A 9 2.28 -32.03 50.47
C THR A 9 1.93 -30.64 49.93
N SER A 10 0.80 -30.14 50.43
CA SER A 10 0.36 -28.73 50.45
C SER A 10 -0.53 -28.26 49.30
N SER A 11 -1.79 -28.62 49.43
CA SER A 11 -2.98 -27.84 49.03
C SER A 11 -2.79 -26.33 49.15
N ARG A 12 -2.93 -25.61 48.04
CA ARG A 12 -3.28 -24.18 48.06
C ARG A 12 -4.68 -24.02 47.50
N GLN A 13 -5.61 -23.71 48.41
CA GLN A 13 -6.97 -23.30 48.12
C GLN A 13 -6.96 -22.01 47.29
N TRP A 14 -7.67 -22.03 46.16
CA TRP A 14 -7.98 -20.85 45.37
C TRP A 14 -9.36 -20.34 45.81
N PRO A 15 -9.53 -19.06 46.19
CA PRO A 15 -10.86 -18.53 46.44
C PRO A 15 -11.58 -18.27 45.11
N SER A 16 -12.77 -18.87 44.98
CA SER A 16 -13.78 -18.49 44.01
C SER A 16 -14.31 -17.09 44.35
N VAL A 17 -14.11 -16.13 43.45
CA VAL A 17 -14.89 -14.88 43.46
C VAL A 17 -15.45 -14.66 42.06
N PHE A 18 -16.71 -15.05 41.92
CA PHE A 18 -17.58 -14.58 40.87
C PHE A 18 -17.77 -13.06 40.96
N THR A 19 -18.17 -12.47 39.82
CA THR A 19 -18.81 -11.16 39.63
C THR A 19 -17.90 -10.00 39.25
N LYS A 20 -17.86 -9.64 37.96
CA LYS A 20 -18.68 -8.56 37.36
C LYS A 20 -18.34 -8.46 35.87
N LEU A 21 -19.33 -8.70 35.01
CA LEU A 21 -19.30 -8.31 33.61
C LEU A 21 -19.19 -6.78 33.54
N THR A 22 -17.98 -6.26 33.41
CA THR A 22 -17.80 -4.86 33.01
C THR A 22 -17.91 -4.80 31.50
N ARG A 23 -19.05 -4.27 31.05
CA ARG A 23 -19.37 -3.89 29.68
C ARG A 23 -18.18 -3.12 29.09
N CYS A 24 -17.39 -3.77 28.24
CA CYS A 24 -16.36 -3.11 27.46
C CYS A 24 -17.08 -2.13 26.53
N SER A 25 -16.92 -0.83 26.79
CA SER A 25 -17.41 0.22 25.91
C SER A 25 -16.74 0.04 24.56
N LEU A 26 -17.53 -0.28 23.54
CA LEU A 26 -17.14 -0.18 22.14
C LEU A 26 -16.79 1.28 21.88
N SER A 27 -15.50 1.59 21.98
CA SER A 27 -14.94 2.74 21.28
C SER A 27 -15.07 2.40 19.80
N SER A 28 -15.87 3.19 19.07
CA SER A 28 -15.95 3.14 17.62
C SER A 28 -14.57 3.46 17.07
N ASP A 29 -13.79 2.43 16.77
CA ASP A 29 -12.50 2.56 16.13
C ASP A 29 -12.71 3.19 14.75
N SER A 30 -12.30 4.45 14.59
CA SER A 30 -12.44 5.24 13.36
C SER A 30 -11.57 4.72 12.20
N ARG A 31 -10.78 3.66 12.43
CA ARG A 31 -9.90 3.05 11.44
C ARG A 31 -10.63 2.30 10.32
N THR A 32 -11.84 1.80 10.54
CA THR A 32 -12.57 1.03 9.50
C THR A 32 -13.05 1.89 8.34
N GLY A 33 -13.35 3.18 8.56
CA GLY A 33 -13.82 4.09 7.51
C GLY A 33 -12.71 4.58 6.56
N LYS A 34 -11.46 4.65 7.04
CA LYS A 34 -10.32 5.13 6.23
C LYS A 34 -9.83 4.06 5.24
N MET A 35 -9.88 2.79 5.63
CA MET A 35 -9.43 1.66 4.81
C MET A 35 -10.32 1.40 3.58
N ALA A 36 -11.64 1.62 3.70
CA ALA A 36 -12.57 1.41 2.61
C ALA A 36 -12.55 2.52 1.54
N ALA A 37 -12.06 3.71 1.89
CA ALA A 37 -12.17 4.90 1.03
C ALA A 37 -11.20 4.90 -0.16
N ASP A 38 -10.07 4.20 -0.04
CA ASP A 38 -9.00 4.25 -1.05
C ASP A 38 -8.96 3.02 -1.97
N TRP A 39 -9.60 1.90 -1.59
CA TRP A 39 -9.65 0.70 -2.42
C TRP A 39 -10.49 0.90 -3.68
N LEU A 40 -10.09 0.21 -4.75
CA LEU A 40 -10.85 0.14 -6.00
C LEU A 40 -11.88 -1.00 -5.91
N SER A 41 -13.14 -0.73 -6.26
CA SER A 41 -14.09 -1.81 -6.54
C SER A 41 -13.62 -2.64 -7.74
N PRO A 42 -14.06 -3.90 -7.89
CA PRO A 42 -13.63 -4.73 -9.02
C PRO A 42 -13.90 -4.11 -10.40
N SER A 43 -15.05 -3.46 -10.58
CA SER A 43 -15.43 -2.78 -11.83
C SER A 43 -14.61 -1.51 -12.09
N GLU A 44 -14.38 -0.69 -11.06
CA GLU A 44 -13.48 0.48 -11.17
C GLU A 44 -12.05 0.03 -11.53
N ARG A 45 -11.57 -1.05 -10.89
CA ARG A 45 -10.25 -1.60 -11.14
C ARG A 45 -10.11 -2.04 -12.59
N GLU A 46 -11.04 -2.84 -13.11
CA GLU A 46 -11.00 -3.30 -14.49
C GLU A 46 -10.98 -2.14 -15.49
N GLN A 47 -11.85 -1.14 -15.29
CA GLN A 47 -11.89 0.05 -16.14
C GLN A 47 -10.57 0.82 -16.12
N PHE A 48 -10.04 1.14 -14.94
CA PHE A 48 -8.81 1.93 -14.84
C PHE A 48 -7.59 1.18 -15.34
N LEU A 49 -7.51 -0.12 -15.11
CA LEU A 49 -6.43 -0.94 -15.64
C LEU A 49 -6.47 -0.99 -17.17
N LEU A 50 -7.65 -1.08 -17.79
CA LEU A 50 -7.78 -1.02 -19.23
C LEU A 50 -7.28 0.32 -19.80
N GLU A 51 -7.67 1.44 -19.18
CA GLU A 51 -7.22 2.78 -19.57
C GLU A 51 -5.69 2.95 -19.45
N LEU A 52 -5.11 2.51 -18.33
CA LEU A 52 -3.66 2.64 -18.10
C LEU A 52 -2.83 1.67 -18.94
N LYS A 53 -3.36 0.47 -19.24
CA LYS A 53 -2.74 -0.45 -20.20
C LYS A 53 -2.67 0.16 -21.59
N ALA A 54 -3.71 0.88 -22.01
CA ALA A 54 -3.71 1.58 -23.29
C ALA A 54 -2.63 2.68 -23.38
N THR A 55 -2.17 3.22 -22.26
CA THR A 55 -1.07 4.19 -22.22
C THR A 55 0.29 3.55 -21.93
N GLY A 56 0.39 2.23 -21.82
CA GLY A 56 1.64 1.48 -21.67
C GLY A 56 2.04 1.14 -20.23
N TRP A 57 1.12 1.27 -19.26
CA TRP A 57 1.32 0.67 -17.94
C TRP A 57 1.08 -0.84 -17.99
N VAL A 58 1.80 -1.59 -17.17
CA VAL A 58 1.63 -3.04 -16.99
C VAL A 58 1.45 -3.37 -15.52
N GLU A 59 0.77 -4.47 -15.22
CA GLU A 59 0.71 -5.00 -13.86
C GLU A 59 2.04 -5.71 -13.55
N VAL A 60 2.48 -5.63 -12.30
CA VAL A 60 3.69 -6.32 -11.83
C VAL A 60 3.32 -7.75 -11.42
N ASP A 61 4.12 -8.73 -11.85
CA ASP A 61 3.92 -10.11 -11.43
C ASP A 61 4.12 -10.24 -9.90
N GLU A 62 3.28 -11.04 -9.24
CA GLU A 62 3.35 -11.36 -7.81
C GLU A 62 3.16 -10.17 -6.84
N ARG A 63 2.88 -8.97 -7.34
CA ARG A 63 2.63 -7.77 -6.53
C ARG A 63 1.47 -6.96 -7.09
N ASP A 64 0.54 -6.54 -6.23
CA ASP A 64 -0.53 -5.63 -6.63
C ASP A 64 -0.01 -4.19 -6.86
N ALA A 65 0.62 -3.99 -8.01
CA ALA A 65 1.30 -2.77 -8.41
C ALA A 65 1.24 -2.57 -9.93
N LEU A 66 1.43 -1.33 -10.34
CA LEU A 66 1.56 -0.93 -11.73
C LEU A 66 3.00 -0.51 -12.02
N TYR A 67 3.49 -0.88 -13.20
CA TYR A 67 4.82 -0.53 -13.69
C TYR A 67 4.76 0.17 -15.04
N LYS A 68 5.67 1.13 -15.25
CA LYS A 68 5.92 1.73 -16.56
C LYS A 68 7.36 2.21 -16.69
N GLU A 69 7.91 2.02 -17.88
CA GLU A 69 9.21 2.59 -18.26
C GLU A 69 9.01 3.73 -19.26
N LEU A 70 9.64 4.87 -18.99
CA LEU A 70 9.63 6.06 -19.84
C LEU A 70 11.03 6.36 -20.36
N HIS A 71 11.12 6.74 -21.64
CA HIS A 71 12.37 7.09 -22.32
C HIS A 71 12.28 8.53 -22.82
N PHE A 72 13.17 9.38 -22.31
CA PHE A 72 13.30 10.79 -22.71
C PHE A 72 14.47 10.98 -23.68
N LYS A 73 14.64 12.18 -24.24
CA LYS A 73 15.79 12.47 -25.12
C LYS A 73 17.09 12.65 -24.35
N THR A 74 17.02 13.23 -23.15
CA THR A 74 18.19 13.57 -22.33
C THR A 74 17.90 13.38 -20.84
N PHE A 75 18.96 13.33 -20.02
CA PHE A 75 18.81 13.34 -18.56
C PHE A 75 18.11 14.61 -18.05
N ASN A 76 18.34 15.77 -18.66
CA ASN A 76 17.69 17.01 -18.23
C ASN A 76 16.16 16.94 -18.40
N GLN A 77 15.67 16.37 -19.50
CA GLN A 77 14.23 16.13 -19.67
C GLN A 77 13.69 15.12 -18.65
N ALA A 78 14.39 13.99 -18.46
CA ALA A 78 14.00 12.96 -17.49
C ALA A 78 13.91 13.53 -16.06
N PHE A 79 14.91 14.29 -15.63
CA PHE A 79 14.92 14.86 -14.30
C PHE A 79 13.89 16.00 -14.14
N GLY A 80 13.66 16.81 -15.19
CA GLY A 80 12.59 17.80 -15.20
C GLY A 80 11.19 17.16 -15.09
N PHE A 81 10.97 16.03 -15.77
CA PHE A 81 9.79 15.18 -15.58
C PHE A 81 9.68 14.72 -14.11
N MET A 82 10.74 14.15 -13.56
CA MET A 82 10.77 13.64 -12.19
C MET A 82 10.44 14.73 -11.16
N CYS A 83 10.99 15.93 -11.29
CA CYS A 83 10.68 17.06 -10.41
C CYS A 83 9.18 17.39 -10.39
N ARG A 84 8.51 17.37 -11.54
CA ARG A 84 7.05 17.63 -11.62
C ARG A 84 6.25 16.53 -10.95
N VAL A 85 6.66 15.27 -11.11
CA VAL A 85 6.04 14.12 -10.44
C VAL A 85 6.25 14.20 -8.93
N ALA A 86 7.44 14.56 -8.45
CA ALA A 86 7.74 14.71 -7.03
C ALA A 86 6.86 15.78 -6.36
N LEU A 87 6.65 16.94 -7.01
CA LEU A 87 5.76 17.98 -6.49
C LEU A 87 4.31 17.51 -6.37
N GLN A 88 3.84 16.71 -7.33
CA GLN A 88 2.49 16.14 -7.27
C GLN A 88 2.39 15.03 -6.22
N ALA A 89 3.43 14.20 -6.07
CA ALA A 89 3.51 13.15 -5.07
C ALA A 89 3.39 13.74 -3.65
N GLU A 90 4.14 14.80 -3.35
CA GLU A 90 4.04 15.54 -2.08
C GLU A 90 2.64 16.12 -1.85
N LYS A 91 2.05 16.73 -2.88
CA LYS A 91 0.67 17.27 -2.78
C LYS A 91 -0.37 16.18 -2.50
N MET A 92 -0.14 14.96 -3.00
CA MET A 92 -1.05 13.83 -2.84
C MET A 92 -0.78 13.00 -1.58
N ASP A 93 0.35 13.22 -0.90
CA ASP A 93 0.89 12.32 0.12
C ASP A 93 0.87 10.86 -0.40
N HIS A 94 1.47 10.69 -1.58
CA HIS A 94 1.56 9.41 -2.29
C HIS A 94 2.78 9.39 -3.21
N HIS A 95 3.77 8.57 -2.87
CA HIS A 95 5.08 8.59 -3.53
C HIS A 95 5.27 7.38 -4.45
N PRO A 96 5.89 7.56 -5.62
CA PRO A 96 6.26 6.45 -6.48
C PRO A 96 7.50 5.72 -5.95
N GLU A 97 7.62 4.44 -6.27
CA GLU A 97 8.90 3.76 -6.33
C GLU A 97 9.47 3.98 -7.72
N TRP A 98 10.73 4.41 -7.85
CA TRP A 98 11.32 4.59 -9.18
C TRP A 98 12.82 4.35 -9.22
N PHE A 99 13.30 4.07 -10.43
CA PHE A 99 14.70 3.95 -10.77
C PHE A 99 14.98 4.81 -12.00
N ASN A 100 16.06 5.59 -11.97
CA ASN A 100 16.46 6.45 -13.09
C ASN A 100 17.91 6.20 -13.47
N VAL A 101 18.16 6.00 -14.77
CA VAL A 101 19.49 5.98 -15.37
C VAL A 101 19.45 6.83 -16.63
N TYR A 102 20.16 7.97 -16.58
CA TYR A 102 20.20 8.93 -17.68
C TYR A 102 18.79 9.31 -18.17
N ASN A 103 18.43 8.97 -19.40
CA ASN A 103 17.17 9.33 -20.01
C ASN A 103 16.03 8.33 -19.75
N LYS A 104 16.25 7.29 -18.95
CA LYS A 104 15.24 6.26 -18.65
C LYS A 104 14.71 6.42 -17.23
N VAL A 105 13.40 6.37 -17.06
CA VAL A 105 12.74 6.40 -15.74
C VAL A 105 11.78 5.22 -15.66
N GLN A 106 12.06 4.31 -14.73
CA GLN A 106 11.23 3.15 -14.40
C GLN A 106 10.41 3.50 -13.16
N ILE A 107 9.10 3.32 -13.23
CA ILE A 107 8.16 3.76 -12.19
C ILE A 107 7.28 2.57 -11.79
N THR A 108 7.21 2.31 -10.49
CA THR A 108 6.30 1.36 -9.87
C THR A 108 5.37 2.10 -8.91
N LEU A 109 4.06 1.84 -9.00
CA LEU A 109 3.02 2.43 -8.17
C LEU A 109 2.24 1.35 -7.43
N SER A 110 2.15 1.51 -6.11
CA SER A 110 1.33 0.71 -5.21
C SER A 110 1.11 1.50 -3.93
N THR A 111 -0.01 1.29 -3.25
CA THR A 111 -0.31 1.95 -1.99
C THR A 111 0.05 1.02 -0.83
N HIS A 112 1.10 1.36 -0.08
CA HIS A 112 1.59 0.56 1.05
C HIS A 112 0.53 0.36 2.14
N ASP A 113 -0.26 1.40 2.45
CA ASP A 113 -1.27 1.36 3.51
C ASP A 113 -2.36 0.32 3.30
N CYS A 114 -2.74 0.06 2.04
CA CYS A 114 -3.74 -0.96 1.69
C CYS A 114 -3.13 -2.23 1.08
N GLY A 115 -1.80 -2.32 1.01
CA GLY A 115 -1.08 -3.47 0.48
C GLY A 115 -1.32 -3.76 -1.01
N GLY A 116 -1.67 -2.75 -1.80
CA GLY A 116 -2.02 -2.94 -3.22
C GLY A 116 -2.45 -1.66 -3.94
N LEU A 117 -3.12 -1.82 -5.08
CA LEU A 117 -3.56 -0.69 -5.90
C LEU A 117 -4.76 0.05 -5.29
N SER A 118 -4.65 1.36 -5.27
CA SER A 118 -5.67 2.27 -4.78
C SER A 118 -6.01 3.38 -5.79
N LYS A 119 -7.02 4.19 -5.46
CA LYS A 119 -7.35 5.41 -6.22
C LYS A 119 -6.19 6.41 -6.28
N LYS A 120 -5.27 6.40 -5.31
CA LYS A 120 -4.07 7.26 -5.32
C LYS A 120 -3.12 6.86 -6.44
N ASP A 121 -2.89 5.56 -6.64
CA ASP A 121 -2.04 5.03 -7.71
C ASP A 121 -2.59 5.43 -9.09
N ILE A 122 -3.89 5.26 -9.30
CA ILE A 122 -4.54 5.62 -10.57
C ILE A 122 -4.41 7.12 -10.85
N ARG A 123 -4.61 7.98 -9.84
CA ARG A 123 -4.49 9.43 -10.00
C ARG A 123 -3.05 9.84 -10.34
N LEU A 124 -2.07 9.25 -9.65
CA LEU A 124 -0.66 9.56 -9.90
C LEU A 124 -0.21 9.04 -11.27
N ALA A 125 -0.63 7.85 -11.68
CA ALA A 125 -0.37 7.29 -13.01
C ALA A 125 -0.90 8.21 -14.13
N LYS A 126 -2.15 8.67 -14.02
CA LYS A 126 -2.74 9.61 -14.99
C LYS A 126 -2.00 10.95 -15.02
N PHE A 127 -1.54 11.44 -13.87
CA PHE A 127 -0.72 12.64 -13.83
C PHE A 127 0.64 12.44 -14.50
N ILE A 128 1.32 11.31 -14.23
CA ILE A 128 2.57 10.92 -14.87
C ILE A 128 2.42 10.92 -16.39
N ASP A 129 1.37 10.29 -16.92
CA ASP A 129 1.11 10.26 -18.36
C ASP A 129 0.93 11.67 -18.94
N LYS A 130 0.19 12.53 -18.25
CA LYS A 130 0.00 13.94 -18.64
C LYS A 130 1.32 14.71 -18.68
N VAL A 131 2.20 14.52 -17.69
CA VAL A 131 3.51 15.18 -17.64
C VAL A 131 4.41 14.64 -18.75
N ALA A 132 4.44 13.33 -18.96
CA ALA A 132 5.26 12.68 -19.97
C ALA A 132 4.89 13.15 -21.39
N LEU A 133 3.60 13.33 -21.69
CA LEU A 133 3.12 13.84 -22.99
C LEU A 133 3.46 15.31 -23.27
N SER A 134 3.93 16.05 -22.26
CA SER A 134 4.22 17.49 -22.37
C SER A 134 5.71 17.82 -22.55
N LEU A 135 6.57 16.80 -22.72
CA LEU A 135 8.03 16.91 -22.80
C LEU A 135 8.56 16.21 -24.05
#